data_AF-A0A8T4S252-F1
#
_entry.id   AF-A0A8T4S252-F1
#
_cell.length_a   1.000
_cell.length_b   1.000
_cell.length_c   1.000
_cell.angle_alpha   90.00
_cell.angle_beta   90.00
_cell.angle_gamma   90.00
#
_symmetry.space_group_name_H-M   'P 1'
#
loop_
_entity.id
_entity.type
_entity.pdbx_description
1 polymer ?
#
loop_
_entity_poly.entity_id
_entity_poly.type
_entity_poly.pdbx_seq_one_letter_code
_entity_poly.pdbx_strand_id
1 'polypeptide(L)'
;MKRNDQNLLEDFGRCIEKVSNLIEEIDPCIIIYPIKGAVPIADLLRIINPSISGRYNEYIPTSSTIVDTNQVIYGWFRNFIEEEHVVGEEQSIITIDEVVSGSSIVRASKQIRRAINDYGRTKCITNEDLCKEIVYHSIAIKDKRNERDGKGLNNGYLKIRNIGFVKEVDVEENLVMDKPDLCPLRLVRIPEHRFGKNLPVMDTYCINQEYLKFLNRFASFFGQDLSVVDLQNPEKIRQSERFLPEKYKSLENYLSTKQ
;
A
#
# COMPACT_ATOMS: atom_id res chain seq x y z
N MET A 1 22.18 -4.29 24.41
CA MET A 1 23.02 -4.19 23.19
C MET A 1 22.26 -3.41 22.14
N LYS A 2 22.79 -2.26 21.68
CA LYS A 2 22.23 -1.56 20.51
C LYS A 2 22.55 -2.42 19.28
N ARG A 3 21.52 -2.92 18.59
CA ARG A 3 21.68 -3.63 17.31
C ARG A 3 22.31 -2.63 16.32
N ASN A 4 23.32 -3.07 15.58
CA ASN A 4 23.95 -2.23 14.56
C ASN A 4 22.98 -2.08 13.38
N ASP A 5 22.94 -0.91 12.72
CA ASP A 5 22.00 -0.60 11.62
C ASP A 5 22.06 -1.61 10.46
N GLN A 6 23.19 -2.29 10.31
CA GLN A 6 23.38 -3.36 9.33
C GLN A 6 22.50 -4.58 9.61
N ASN A 7 22.41 -5.02 10.87
CA ASN A 7 21.57 -6.16 11.25
C ASN A 7 20.08 -5.88 11.06
N LEU A 8 19.67 -4.61 11.10
CA LEU A 8 18.30 -4.19 10.86
C LEU A 8 17.96 -4.24 9.36
N LEU A 9 18.86 -3.74 8.51
CA LEU A 9 18.69 -3.78 7.06
C LEU A 9 18.62 -5.21 6.53
N GLU A 10 19.49 -6.10 7.02
CA GLU A 10 19.52 -7.50 6.59
C GLU A 10 18.24 -8.26 6.98
N ASP A 11 17.74 -8.04 8.19
CA ASP A 11 16.49 -8.65 8.65
C ASP A 11 15.28 -8.15 7.84
N PHE A 12 15.22 -6.84 7.60
CA PHE A 12 14.20 -6.24 6.75
C PHE A 12 14.31 -6.73 5.30
N GLY A 13 15.53 -6.84 4.75
CA GLY A 13 15.78 -7.39 3.42
C GLY A 13 15.24 -8.82 3.28
N ARG A 14 15.58 -9.72 4.20
CA ARG A 14 15.02 -11.08 4.23
C ARG A 14 13.50 -11.11 4.38
N CYS A 15 12.91 -10.10 5.05
CA CYS A 15 11.46 -9.95 5.10
C CYS A 15 10.89 -9.60 3.72
N ILE A 16 11.47 -8.63 2.99
CA ILE A 16 11.01 -8.29 1.64
C ILE A 16 11.21 -9.46 0.67
N GLU A 17 12.27 -10.27 0.80
CA GLU A 17 12.44 -11.50 0.02
C GLU A 17 11.29 -12.49 0.25
N LYS A 18 10.87 -12.70 1.50
CA LYS A 18 9.68 -13.51 1.82
C LYS A 18 8.40 -12.91 1.26
N VAL A 19 8.25 -11.59 1.27
CA VAL A 19 7.13 -10.90 0.62
C VAL A 19 7.14 -11.20 -0.88
N SER A 20 8.30 -11.11 -1.55
CA SER A 20 8.44 -11.48 -2.97
C SER A 20 8.00 -12.91 -3.24
N ASN A 21 8.51 -13.88 -2.46
CA ASN A 21 8.13 -15.30 -2.61
C ASN A 21 6.62 -15.51 -2.42
N LEU A 22 6.00 -14.78 -1.50
CA LEU A 22 4.57 -14.87 -1.26
C LEU A 22 3.74 -14.25 -2.40
N ILE A 23 4.24 -13.19 -3.05
CA ILE A 23 3.62 -12.63 -4.26
C ILE A 23 3.66 -13.68 -5.39
N GLU A 24 4.76 -14.41 -5.54
CA GLU A 24 4.88 -15.48 -6.54
C GLU A 24 3.97 -16.67 -6.21
N GLU A 25 3.83 -17.04 -4.93
CA GLU A 25 2.92 -18.11 -4.50
C GLU A 25 1.45 -17.76 -4.74
N ILE A 26 1.04 -16.53 -4.44
CA ILE A 26 -0.34 -16.06 -4.65
C ILE A 26 -0.64 -15.84 -6.14
N ASP A 27 0.38 -15.44 -6.89
CA ASP A 27 0.30 -15.01 -8.28
C ASP A 27 -0.86 -14.04 -8.59
N PRO A 28 -0.95 -12.89 -7.90
CA PRO A 28 -2.06 -11.97 -8.07
C PRO A 28 -2.03 -11.30 -9.45
N CYS A 29 -3.22 -11.07 -10.00
CA CYS A 29 -3.42 -10.26 -11.19
C CYS A 29 -2.96 -8.81 -10.95
N ILE A 30 -3.17 -8.28 -9.75
CA ILE A 30 -2.94 -6.86 -9.43
C ILE A 30 -2.27 -6.70 -8.05
N ILE A 31 -1.24 -5.86 -8.01
CA ILE A 31 -0.59 -5.44 -6.76
C ILE A 31 -0.94 -3.99 -6.47
N ILE A 32 -1.64 -3.74 -5.37
CA ILE A 32 -2.02 -2.39 -4.96
C ILE A 32 -1.12 -1.93 -3.80
N TYR A 33 -0.44 -0.81 -3.98
CA TYR A 33 0.43 -0.21 -2.96
C TYR A 33 -0.28 0.94 -2.24
N PRO A 34 -0.56 0.82 -0.93
CA PRO A 34 -0.95 1.94 -0.08
C PRO A 34 0.04 3.10 -0.14
N ILE A 35 -0.40 4.28 -0.58
CA ILE A 35 0.54 5.41 -0.78
C ILE A 35 1.19 5.83 0.53
N LYS A 36 2.43 6.35 0.41
CA LYS A 36 3.43 6.59 1.46
C LYS A 36 4.30 5.37 1.74
N GLY A 37 4.05 4.62 2.82
CA GLY A 37 4.95 3.56 3.28
C GLY A 37 5.18 2.45 2.25
N ALA A 38 4.18 2.13 1.42
CA ALA A 38 4.31 1.07 0.43
C ALA A 38 4.95 1.51 -0.91
N VAL A 39 5.10 2.82 -1.15
CA VAL A 39 5.81 3.31 -2.35
C VAL A 39 7.27 2.86 -2.34
N PRO A 40 8.04 3.11 -1.25
CA PRO A 40 9.38 2.56 -1.13
C PRO A 40 9.43 1.02 -1.12
N ILE A 41 8.42 0.33 -0.58
CA ILE A 41 8.37 -1.13 -0.60
C ILE A 41 8.31 -1.65 -2.05
N ALA A 42 7.61 -0.96 -2.95
CA ALA A 42 7.59 -1.31 -4.37
C ALA A 42 9.00 -1.27 -4.99
N ASP A 43 9.81 -0.26 -4.65
CA ASP A 43 11.20 -0.15 -5.09
C ASP A 43 12.08 -1.27 -4.54
N LEU A 44 11.91 -1.62 -3.26
CA LEU A 44 12.63 -2.74 -2.65
C LEU A 44 12.28 -4.07 -3.29
N LEU A 45 11.01 -4.28 -3.65
CA LEU A 45 10.56 -5.47 -4.37
C LEU A 45 11.15 -5.51 -5.78
N ARG A 46 11.23 -4.38 -6.48
CA ARG A 46 11.87 -4.28 -7.81
C ARG A 46 13.36 -4.60 -7.76
N ILE A 47 14.04 -4.26 -6.67
CA ILE A 47 15.45 -4.65 -6.45
C ILE A 47 15.59 -6.17 -6.30
N ILE A 48 14.75 -6.81 -5.48
CA ILE A 48 14.85 -8.26 -5.23
C ILE A 48 14.37 -9.07 -6.42
N ASN A 49 13.28 -8.63 -7.03
CA ASN A 49 12.60 -9.31 -8.11
C ASN A 49 12.29 -8.31 -9.24
N PRO A 50 13.23 -8.09 -10.17
CA PRO A 50 13.03 -7.16 -11.28
C PRO A 50 11.79 -7.45 -12.13
N SER A 51 11.32 -8.70 -12.18
CA SER A 51 10.11 -9.08 -12.93
C SER A 51 8.84 -8.41 -12.39
N ILE A 52 8.83 -7.99 -11.11
CA ILE A 52 7.69 -7.30 -10.49
C ILE A 52 7.38 -5.97 -11.16
N SER A 53 8.37 -5.34 -11.82
CA SER A 53 8.19 -4.11 -12.59
C SER A 53 7.20 -4.26 -13.74
N GLY A 54 7.09 -5.48 -14.31
CA GLY A 54 6.16 -5.81 -15.38
C GLY A 54 4.77 -6.19 -14.92
N ARG A 55 4.54 -6.36 -13.60
CA ARG A 55 3.21 -6.70 -13.08
C ARG A 55 2.30 -5.48 -13.03
N TYR A 56 1.02 -5.71 -13.25
CA TYR A 56 0.04 -4.64 -13.10
C TYR A 56 -0.07 -4.20 -11.65
N ASN A 57 0.11 -2.91 -11.40
CA ASN A 57 0.08 -2.33 -10.07
C ASN A 57 -0.68 -1.01 -10.04
N GLU A 58 -1.19 -0.64 -8.87
CA GLU A 58 -1.88 0.63 -8.64
C GLU A 58 -1.58 1.18 -7.24
N TYR A 59 -1.84 2.47 -7.03
CA TYR A 59 -1.52 3.20 -5.81
C TYR A 59 -2.76 3.73 -5.10
N ILE A 60 -3.06 3.19 -3.91
CA ILE A 60 -4.28 3.52 -3.17
C ILE A 60 -4.02 4.45 -1.97
N PRO A 61 -4.75 5.57 -1.82
CA PRO A 61 -4.69 6.46 -0.66
C PRO A 61 -5.34 5.87 0.62
N THR A 62 -4.54 5.34 1.56
CA THR A 62 -5.07 4.77 2.83
C THR A 62 -4.58 5.46 4.11
N SER A 63 -3.63 6.38 3.99
CA SER A 63 -2.98 7.04 5.14
C SER A 63 -3.96 7.88 5.94
N SER A 64 -3.85 7.82 7.28
CA SER A 64 -4.62 8.68 8.18
C SER A 64 -4.33 10.17 7.99
N THR A 65 -3.23 10.53 7.33
CA THR A 65 -2.88 11.93 7.02
C THR A 65 -3.71 12.52 5.88
N ILE A 66 -4.46 11.69 5.16
CA ILE A 66 -5.33 12.10 4.05
C ILE A 66 -6.68 12.54 4.60
N VAL A 67 -7.27 13.58 4.02
CA VAL A 67 -8.60 14.05 4.38
C VAL A 67 -9.69 13.07 3.95
N ASP A 68 -10.77 12.96 4.72
CA ASP A 68 -11.91 12.07 4.43
C ASP A 68 -11.48 10.63 4.05
N THR A 69 -10.40 10.12 4.67
CA THR A 69 -9.69 8.90 4.23
C THR A 69 -10.63 7.73 3.91
N ASN A 70 -11.68 7.53 4.71
CA ASN A 70 -12.63 6.43 4.49
C ASN A 70 -13.39 6.58 3.15
N GLN A 71 -13.83 7.79 2.81
CA GLN A 71 -14.54 8.06 1.56
C GLN A 71 -13.58 8.00 0.37
N VAL A 72 -12.34 8.45 0.58
CA VAL A 72 -11.27 8.35 -0.41
C VAL A 72 -10.97 6.88 -0.75
N ILE A 73 -10.73 6.02 0.24
CA ILE A 73 -10.48 4.57 -0.01
C ILE A 73 -11.68 3.92 -0.70
N TYR A 74 -12.90 4.15 -0.18
CA TYR A 74 -14.11 3.58 -0.74
C TYR A 74 -14.32 3.99 -2.21
N GLY A 75 -14.26 5.29 -2.49
CA GLY A 75 -14.50 5.82 -3.81
C GLY A 75 -13.41 5.45 -4.81
N TRP A 76 -12.14 5.48 -4.38
CA TRP A 76 -11.02 5.03 -5.19
C TRP A 76 -11.18 3.56 -5.60
N PHE A 77 -11.43 2.67 -4.63
CA PHE A 77 -11.52 1.24 -4.92
C PHE A 77 -12.75 0.91 -5.75
N ARG A 78 -13.87 1.61 -5.54
CA ARG A 78 -15.09 1.46 -6.35
C ARG A 78 -14.84 1.85 -7.80
N ASN A 79 -14.18 2.97 -8.05
CA ASN A 79 -13.87 3.41 -9.42
C ASN A 79 -12.87 2.47 -10.09
N PHE A 80 -11.87 1.99 -9.34
CA PHE A 80 -10.90 0.99 -9.80
C PHE A 80 -11.58 -0.30 -10.26
N ILE A 81 -12.41 -0.94 -9.43
CA ILE A 81 -13.09 -2.19 -9.84
C ILE A 81 -14.12 -1.96 -10.95
N GLU A 82 -14.75 -0.79 -11.02
CA GLU A 82 -15.69 -0.48 -12.11
C GLU A 82 -14.99 -0.38 -13.48
N GLU A 83 -13.74 0.09 -13.50
CA GLU A 83 -12.93 0.25 -14.72
C GLU A 83 -12.19 -1.05 -15.09
N GLU A 84 -11.67 -1.77 -14.10
CA GLU A 84 -10.68 -2.83 -14.33
C GLU A 84 -11.25 -4.26 -14.25
N HIS A 85 -12.41 -4.46 -13.63
CA HIS A 85 -12.97 -5.80 -13.44
C HIS A 85 -13.90 -6.21 -14.58
N VAL A 86 -13.70 -7.42 -15.12
CA VAL A 86 -14.61 -8.05 -16.09
C VAL A 86 -15.52 -9.03 -15.37
N VAL A 87 -16.84 -8.82 -15.46
CA VAL A 87 -17.83 -9.69 -14.79
C VAL A 87 -17.69 -11.14 -15.29
N GLY A 88 -17.60 -12.08 -14.35
CA GLY A 88 -17.41 -13.50 -14.61
C GLY A 88 -15.94 -13.94 -14.72
N GLU A 89 -14.98 -13.02 -14.61
CA GLU A 89 -13.55 -13.35 -14.54
C GLU A 89 -13.03 -13.21 -13.11
N GLU A 90 -12.09 -14.08 -12.72
CA GLU A 90 -11.39 -13.95 -11.45
C GLU A 90 -10.33 -12.84 -11.53
N GLN A 91 -10.36 -11.92 -10.57
CA GLN A 91 -9.40 -10.87 -10.37
C GLN A 91 -8.81 -10.97 -8.95
N SER A 92 -7.61 -11.56 -8.87
CA SER A 92 -6.84 -11.65 -7.64
C SER A 92 -6.05 -10.37 -7.38
N ILE A 93 -6.26 -9.76 -6.22
CA ILE A 93 -5.69 -8.48 -5.81
C ILE A 93 -4.97 -8.65 -4.48
N ILE A 94 -3.74 -8.15 -4.40
CA ILE A 94 -3.04 -8.02 -3.12
C ILE A 94 -2.76 -6.56 -2.76
N THR A 95 -2.76 -6.25 -1.47
CA THR A 95 -2.09 -5.05 -0.94
C THR A 95 -0.90 -5.40 -0.09
N ILE A 96 0.13 -4.54 -0.06
CA ILE A 96 1.33 -4.75 0.75
C ILE A 96 1.53 -3.53 1.64
N ASP A 97 1.57 -3.71 2.95
CA ASP A 97 1.74 -2.59 3.90
C ASP A 97 2.57 -2.97 5.12
N GLU A 98 3.18 -1.94 5.72
CA GLU A 98 3.88 -2.05 7.00
C GLU A 98 2.88 -2.03 8.16
N VAL A 99 2.98 -2.99 9.09
CA VAL A 99 2.04 -3.13 10.21
C VAL A 99 2.71 -2.82 11.53
N VAL A 100 2.26 -1.72 12.13
CA VAL A 100 2.53 -1.37 13.53
C VAL A 100 1.39 -1.88 14.43
N SER A 101 0.17 -1.34 14.28
CA SER A 101 -1.00 -1.76 15.08
C SER A 101 -2.10 -2.48 14.28
N GLY A 102 -2.01 -2.48 12.95
CA GLY A 102 -3.03 -3.03 12.05
C GLY A 102 -4.24 -2.12 11.79
N SER A 103 -4.32 -0.95 12.45
CA SER A 103 -5.48 -0.04 12.33
C SER A 103 -5.69 0.48 10.91
N SER A 104 -4.62 0.74 10.15
CA SER A 104 -4.70 1.19 8.76
C SER A 104 -5.29 0.11 7.84
N ILE A 105 -4.83 -1.14 7.98
CA ILE A 105 -5.36 -2.28 7.22
C ILE A 105 -6.83 -2.52 7.55
N VAL A 106 -7.24 -2.44 8.82
CA VAL A 106 -8.66 -2.58 9.20
C VAL A 106 -9.53 -1.50 8.58
N ARG A 107 -9.04 -0.25 8.54
CA ARG A 107 -9.74 0.84 7.86
C ARG A 107 -9.88 0.57 6.37
N ALA A 108 -8.78 0.19 5.72
CA ALA A 108 -8.76 -0.09 4.28
C ALA A 108 -9.70 -1.25 3.93
N SER A 109 -9.56 -2.40 4.60
CA SER A 109 -10.37 -3.60 4.35
C SER A 109 -11.87 -3.34 4.51
N LYS A 110 -12.27 -2.54 5.51
CA LYS A 110 -13.68 -2.16 5.70
C LYS A 110 -14.23 -1.39 4.50
N GLN A 111 -13.48 -0.43 3.96
CA GLN A 111 -13.94 0.40 2.85
C GLN A 111 -13.87 -0.34 1.51
N ILE A 112 -12.84 -1.16 1.32
CA ILE A 112 -12.67 -2.02 0.14
C ILE A 112 -13.80 -3.04 0.06
N ARG A 113 -14.09 -3.76 1.15
CA ARG A 113 -15.22 -4.69 1.22
C ARG A 113 -16.56 -3.99 0.95
N ARG A 114 -16.72 -2.76 1.44
CA ARG A 114 -17.91 -1.95 1.13
C ARG A 114 -18.00 -1.64 -0.37
N ALA A 115 -16.90 -1.23 -1.00
CA ALA A 115 -16.85 -0.95 -2.44
C ALA A 115 -17.19 -2.20 -3.27
N ILE A 116 -16.57 -3.35 -2.95
CA ILE A 116 -16.83 -4.64 -3.60
C ILE A 116 -18.32 -5.02 -3.50
N ASN A 117 -18.90 -4.95 -2.29
CA ASN A 117 -20.32 -5.29 -2.10
C ASN A 117 -21.27 -4.36 -2.88
N ASP A 118 -20.98 -3.06 -2.93
CA ASP A 118 -21.81 -2.10 -3.68
C ASP A 118 -21.66 -2.28 -5.20
N TYR A 119 -20.47 -2.65 -5.67
CA TYR A 119 -20.22 -3.04 -7.06
C TYR A 119 -21.01 -4.30 -7.43
N GLY A 120 -20.91 -5.37 -6.62
CA GLY A 120 -21.66 -6.62 -6.86
C GLY A 120 -23.17 -6.39 -6.93
N ARG A 121 -23.73 -5.53 -6.06
CA ARG A 121 -25.14 -5.13 -6.15
C ARG A 121 -25.48 -4.39 -7.45
N THR A 122 -24.59 -3.50 -7.89
CA THR A 122 -24.78 -2.71 -9.11
C THR A 122 -24.71 -3.58 -10.37
N LYS A 123 -23.87 -4.62 -10.35
CA LYS A 123 -23.71 -5.59 -11.44
C LYS A 123 -24.62 -6.82 -11.32
N CYS A 124 -25.48 -6.87 -10.30
CA CYS A 124 -26.37 -8.00 -10.01
C CYS A 124 -25.62 -9.35 -9.82
N ILE A 125 -24.41 -9.33 -9.27
CA ILE A 125 -23.60 -10.52 -8.96
C ILE A 125 -24.01 -11.04 -7.58
N THR A 126 -24.15 -12.37 -7.44
CA THR A 126 -24.45 -12.97 -6.13
C THR A 126 -23.25 -12.80 -5.18
N ASN A 127 -23.46 -12.84 -3.86
CA ASN A 127 -22.34 -12.75 -2.92
C ASN A 127 -21.37 -13.94 -3.07
N GLU A 128 -21.86 -15.11 -3.48
CA GLU A 128 -21.03 -16.30 -3.67
C GLU A 128 -20.11 -16.11 -4.88
N ASP A 129 -20.66 -15.67 -6.01
CA ASP A 129 -19.89 -15.43 -7.23
C ASP A 129 -18.95 -14.24 -7.06
N LEU A 130 -19.38 -13.17 -6.39
CA LEU A 130 -18.54 -12.00 -6.10
C LEU A 130 -17.29 -12.36 -5.28
N CYS A 131 -17.38 -13.33 -4.37
CA CYS A 131 -16.22 -13.79 -3.60
C CYS A 131 -15.25 -14.65 -4.43
N LYS A 132 -15.70 -15.22 -5.55
CA LYS A 132 -14.86 -15.96 -6.51
C LYS A 132 -14.28 -15.02 -7.57
N GLU A 133 -15.06 -14.03 -8.00
CA GLU A 133 -14.66 -13.04 -9.00
C GLU A 133 -13.65 -12.03 -8.42
N ILE A 134 -13.85 -11.50 -7.22
CA ILE A 134 -12.92 -10.52 -6.61
C ILE A 134 -12.26 -11.12 -5.36
N VAL A 135 -11.06 -11.66 -5.56
CA VAL A 135 -10.26 -12.26 -4.49
C VAL A 135 -9.26 -11.23 -3.98
N TYR A 136 -9.43 -10.77 -2.74
CA TYR A 136 -8.57 -9.75 -2.14
C TYR A 136 -7.82 -10.27 -0.91
N HIS A 137 -6.50 -10.06 -0.88
CA HIS A 137 -5.66 -10.30 0.29
C HIS A 137 -4.78 -9.08 0.63
N SER A 138 -4.32 -9.01 1.88
CA SER A 138 -3.26 -8.08 2.27
C SER A 138 -2.05 -8.86 2.78
N ILE A 139 -0.88 -8.57 2.24
CA ILE A 139 0.40 -8.95 2.82
C ILE A 139 0.78 -7.88 3.87
N ALA A 140 1.04 -8.32 5.09
CA ALA A 140 1.36 -7.47 6.23
C ALA A 140 2.80 -7.72 6.68
N ILE A 141 3.67 -6.72 6.56
CA ILE A 141 5.02 -6.74 7.14
C ILE A 141 4.91 -6.36 8.61
N LYS A 142 4.98 -7.35 9.50
CA LYS A 142 4.59 -7.20 10.91
C LYS A 142 5.80 -7.03 11.82
N ASP A 143 5.82 -5.94 12.59
CA ASP A 143 6.86 -5.66 13.60
C ASP A 143 6.70 -6.53 14.86
N LYS A 144 7.63 -7.46 15.09
CA LYS A 144 7.64 -8.33 16.28
C LYS A 144 7.92 -7.60 17.59
N ARG A 145 8.47 -6.38 17.60
CA ARG A 145 8.67 -5.63 18.86
C ARG A 145 7.36 -5.31 19.55
N ASN A 146 6.28 -5.08 18.81
CA ASN A 146 5.00 -4.76 19.43
C ASN A 146 4.48 -5.93 20.30
N GLU A 147 4.73 -7.17 19.90
CA GLU A 147 4.41 -8.34 20.71
C GLU A 147 5.31 -8.42 21.95
N ARG A 148 6.62 -8.14 21.81
CA ARG A 148 7.58 -8.11 22.93
C ARG A 148 7.28 -7.01 23.96
N ASP A 149 6.84 -5.85 23.48
CA ASP A 149 6.54 -4.67 24.29
C ASP A 149 5.13 -4.71 24.92
N GLY A 150 4.37 -5.79 24.69
CA GLY A 150 2.99 -5.91 25.14
C GLY A 150 2.02 -4.93 24.48
N LYS A 151 2.40 -4.30 23.36
CA LYS A 151 1.53 -3.45 22.56
C LYS A 151 0.58 -4.33 21.76
N GLY A 152 -0.65 -4.46 22.25
CA GLY A 152 -1.69 -5.26 21.61
C GLY A 152 -1.99 -4.80 20.18
N LEU A 153 -2.16 -5.78 19.30
CA LEU A 153 -2.70 -5.56 17.96
C LEU A 153 -4.17 -5.12 18.04
N ASN A 154 -4.63 -4.37 17.04
CA ASN A 154 -6.04 -4.00 16.95
C ASN A 154 -6.93 -5.27 16.89
N ASN A 155 -7.98 -5.34 17.71
CA ASN A 155 -8.90 -6.50 17.70
C ASN A 155 -9.54 -6.76 16.32
N GLY A 156 -9.81 -5.70 15.55
CA GLY A 156 -10.29 -5.81 14.18
C GLY A 156 -9.24 -6.43 13.25
N TYR A 157 -7.95 -6.15 13.49
CA TYR A 157 -6.85 -6.74 12.73
C TYR A 157 -6.73 -8.23 13.01
N LEU A 158 -6.83 -8.65 14.27
CA LEU A 158 -6.87 -10.06 14.64
C LEU A 158 -8.04 -10.80 13.97
N LYS A 159 -9.22 -10.17 13.88
CA LYS A 159 -10.38 -10.75 13.20
C LYS A 159 -10.14 -10.97 11.71
N ILE A 160 -9.64 -9.96 10.98
CA ILE A 160 -9.39 -10.10 9.53
C ILE A 160 -8.24 -11.06 9.23
N ARG A 161 -7.24 -11.16 10.11
CA ARG A 161 -6.18 -12.16 10.04
C ARG A 161 -6.76 -13.58 10.16
N ASN A 162 -7.60 -13.82 11.17
CA ASN A 162 -8.13 -15.16 11.44
C ASN A 162 -9.05 -15.70 10.33
N ILE A 163 -9.63 -14.84 9.50
CA ILE A 163 -10.43 -15.24 8.33
C ILE A 163 -9.61 -15.35 7.03
N GLY A 164 -8.28 -15.28 7.11
CA GLY A 164 -7.38 -15.47 5.95
C GLY A 164 -7.22 -14.26 5.03
N PHE A 165 -7.77 -13.09 5.41
CA PHE A 165 -7.66 -11.87 4.60
C PHE A 165 -6.25 -11.26 4.64
N VAL A 166 -5.52 -11.51 5.73
CA VAL A 166 -4.15 -10.99 5.93
C VAL A 166 -3.17 -12.14 5.99
N LYS A 167 -2.17 -12.13 5.11
CA LYS A 167 -0.99 -12.99 5.19
C LYS A 167 0.15 -12.20 5.84
N GLU A 168 0.63 -12.64 6.99
CA GLU A 168 1.67 -11.95 7.75
C GLU A 168 3.06 -12.44 7.35
N VAL A 169 3.99 -11.50 7.17
CA VAL A 169 5.43 -11.76 7.12
C VAL A 169 6.07 -11.01 8.27
N ASP A 170 6.61 -11.76 9.22
CA ASP A 170 7.22 -11.16 10.40
C ASP A 170 8.60 -10.56 10.09
N VAL A 171 8.89 -9.41 10.72
CA VAL A 171 10.21 -8.79 10.81
C VAL A 171 10.53 -8.49 12.27
N GLU A 172 11.79 -8.57 12.67
CA GLU A 172 12.17 -8.28 14.06
C GLU A 172 11.90 -6.83 14.43
N GLU A 173 12.15 -5.91 13.50
CA GLU A 173 11.89 -4.49 13.62
C GLU A 173 11.55 -3.93 12.25
N ASN A 174 10.45 -3.17 12.18
CA ASN A 174 9.99 -2.60 10.94
C ASN A 174 10.75 -1.31 10.63
N LEU A 175 11.18 -1.15 9.38
CA LEU A 175 11.70 0.12 8.87
C LEU A 175 10.52 0.98 8.43
N VAL A 176 10.09 1.91 9.29
CA VAL A 176 8.98 2.83 8.98
C VAL A 176 9.36 3.71 7.79
N MET A 177 8.81 3.39 6.62
CA MET A 177 9.18 3.99 5.34
C MET A 177 8.37 5.24 5.00
N ASP A 178 7.36 5.59 5.78
CA ASP A 178 6.52 6.78 5.56
C ASP A 178 7.21 8.13 5.91
N LYS A 179 8.43 8.05 6.44
CA LYS A 179 9.24 9.22 6.81
C LYS A 179 9.69 9.99 5.56
N PRO A 180 9.82 11.33 5.64
CA PRO A 180 10.29 12.13 4.52
C PRO A 180 11.61 11.64 3.90
N ASP A 181 12.55 11.17 4.72
CA ASP A 181 13.86 10.75 4.24
C ASP A 181 13.81 9.43 3.46
N LEU A 182 12.79 8.59 3.70
CA LEU A 182 12.66 7.25 3.12
C LEU A 182 11.47 7.10 2.15
N CYS A 183 10.57 8.08 2.12
CA CYS A 183 9.46 8.13 1.18
C CYS A 183 9.73 9.25 0.16
N PRO A 184 9.83 8.96 -1.15
CA PRO A 184 10.00 10.00 -2.15
C PRO A 184 8.70 10.77 -2.42
N LEU A 185 7.54 10.17 -2.15
CA LEU A 185 6.23 10.76 -2.43
C LEU A 185 5.87 11.88 -1.42
N ARG A 186 5.39 13.00 -1.94
CA ARG A 186 4.74 14.08 -1.19
C ARG A 186 3.34 14.33 -1.72
N LEU A 187 2.41 14.56 -0.79
CA LEU A 187 1.01 14.81 -1.09
C LEU A 187 0.69 16.29 -0.97
N VAL A 188 -0.28 16.76 -1.76
CA VAL A 188 -0.75 18.15 -1.71
C VAL A 188 -1.31 18.46 -0.33
N ARG A 189 -0.70 19.44 0.36
CA ARG A 189 -1.14 19.87 1.67
C ARG A 189 -2.37 20.76 1.56
N ILE A 190 -3.37 20.54 2.42
CA ILE A 190 -4.54 21.42 2.49
C ILE A 190 -4.17 22.64 3.36
N PRO A 191 -4.20 23.87 2.82
CA PRO A 191 -3.90 25.07 3.59
C PRO A 191 -4.82 25.18 4.81
N GLU A 192 -4.24 25.61 5.94
CA GLU A 192 -4.98 25.92 7.19
C GLU A 192 -5.84 24.79 7.77
N HIS A 193 -5.69 23.55 7.27
CA HIS A 193 -6.45 22.43 7.79
C HIS A 193 -6.05 22.17 9.25
N ARG A 194 -7.02 22.20 10.17
CA ARG A 194 -6.83 22.06 11.63
C ARG A 194 -5.89 20.94 12.06
N PHE A 195 -5.92 19.82 11.33
CA PHE A 195 -5.14 18.62 11.61
C PHE A 195 -3.98 18.37 10.62
N GLY A 196 -3.61 19.36 9.81
CA GLY A 196 -2.53 19.23 8.82
C GLY A 196 -2.77 18.11 7.80
N LYS A 197 -4.01 17.96 7.33
CA LYS A 197 -4.36 16.89 6.37
C LYS A 197 -3.88 17.23 4.96
N ASN A 198 -3.71 16.18 4.17
CA ASN A 198 -3.34 16.26 2.77
C ASN A 198 -4.50 15.79 1.89
N LEU A 199 -4.51 16.23 0.63
CA LEU A 199 -5.26 15.59 -0.43
C LEU A 199 -4.54 14.32 -0.88
N PRO A 200 -5.27 13.33 -1.43
CA PRO A 200 -4.68 12.08 -1.93
C PRO A 200 -4.03 12.23 -3.31
N VAL A 201 -3.45 13.40 -3.61
CA VAL A 201 -2.85 13.74 -4.91
C VAL A 201 -1.38 14.06 -4.71
N MET A 202 -0.53 13.57 -5.62
CA MET A 202 0.90 13.80 -5.62
C MET A 202 1.22 15.26 -5.93
N ASP A 203 1.85 15.90 -4.96
CA ASP A 203 2.47 17.22 -5.13
C ASP A 203 3.81 17.05 -5.85
N THR A 204 4.75 16.39 -5.17
CA THR A 204 6.11 16.16 -5.66
C THR A 204 6.56 14.73 -5.40
N TYR A 205 7.51 14.28 -6.22
CA TYR A 205 8.22 13.02 -6.04
C TYR A 205 9.72 13.32 -5.99
N CYS A 206 10.31 13.24 -4.80
CA CYS A 206 11.68 13.69 -4.54
C CYS A 206 12.54 12.54 -4.05
N ILE A 207 13.40 12.04 -4.93
CA ILE A 207 14.45 11.09 -4.60
C ILE A 207 15.61 11.88 -3.98
N ASN A 208 15.70 11.85 -2.66
CA ASN A 208 16.77 12.51 -1.92
C ASN A 208 18.00 11.58 -1.75
N GLN A 209 19.11 12.14 -1.26
CA GLN A 209 20.36 11.38 -1.08
C GLN A 209 20.26 10.27 -0.03
N GLU A 210 19.48 10.46 1.04
CA GLU A 210 19.31 9.44 2.07
C GLU A 210 18.51 8.25 1.53
N TYR A 211 17.48 8.51 0.73
CA TYR A 211 16.72 7.48 0.04
C TYR A 211 17.58 6.69 -0.94
N LEU A 212 18.39 7.36 -1.77
CA LEU A 212 19.32 6.69 -2.69
C LEU A 212 20.39 5.86 -1.94
N LYS A 213 20.95 6.38 -0.85
CA LYS A 213 21.90 5.62 -0.02
C LYS A 213 21.24 4.37 0.55
N PHE A 214 20.01 4.49 1.01
CA PHE A 214 19.23 3.36 1.52
C PHE A 214 19.01 2.30 0.42
N LEU A 215 18.52 2.70 -0.76
CA LEU A 215 18.31 1.77 -1.88
C LEU A 215 19.62 1.11 -2.34
N ASN A 216 20.72 1.85 -2.42
CA ASN A 216 22.02 1.29 -2.81
C ASN A 216 22.52 0.25 -1.80
N ARG A 217 22.40 0.54 -0.49
CA ARG A 217 22.76 -0.43 0.56
C ARG A 217 21.91 -1.69 0.48
N PHE A 218 20.62 -1.53 0.21
CA PHE A 218 19.70 -2.65 0.04
C PHE A 218 20.02 -3.49 -1.21
N ALA A 219 20.25 -2.84 -2.36
CA ALA A 219 20.67 -3.51 -3.60
C ALA A 219 22.00 -4.26 -3.40
N SER A 220 22.97 -3.63 -2.74
CA SER A 220 24.27 -4.25 -2.44
C SER A 220 24.14 -5.50 -1.57
N PHE A 221 23.20 -5.51 -0.61
CA PHE A 221 22.92 -6.69 0.21
C PHE A 221 22.44 -7.88 -0.61
N PHE A 222 21.68 -7.64 -1.68
CA PHE A 222 21.21 -8.67 -2.62
C PHE A 222 22.15 -8.89 -3.82
N GLY A 223 23.31 -8.24 -3.86
CA GLY A 223 24.24 -8.33 -4.98
C GLY A 223 23.70 -7.71 -6.28
N GLN A 224 22.76 -6.78 -6.18
CA GLN A 224 22.12 -6.09 -7.30
C GLN A 224 22.77 -4.73 -7.56
N ASP A 225 22.82 -4.33 -8.83
CA ASP A 225 23.22 -2.99 -9.25
C ASP A 225 21.97 -2.11 -9.38
N LEU A 226 21.85 -1.07 -8.55
CA LEU A 226 20.69 -0.18 -8.56
C LEU A 226 20.51 0.53 -9.90
N SER A 227 21.59 0.74 -10.68
CA SER A 227 21.52 1.45 -11.95
C SER A 227 20.77 0.69 -13.05
N VAL A 228 20.61 -0.63 -12.89
CA VAL A 228 19.86 -1.49 -13.81
C VAL A 228 18.47 -1.87 -13.30
N VAL A 229 18.11 -1.42 -12.09
CA VAL A 229 16.78 -1.63 -11.52
C VAL A 229 15.85 -0.54 -12.02
N ASP A 230 14.75 -0.94 -12.67
CA ASP A 230 13.65 -0.03 -13.00
C ASP A 230 12.89 0.32 -11.72
N LEU A 231 13.25 1.44 -11.09
CA LEU A 231 12.55 1.98 -9.93
C LEU A 231 11.16 2.49 -10.31
N GLN A 232 10.36 2.77 -9.30
CA GLN A 232 8.97 3.15 -9.45
C GLN A 232 8.84 4.45 -10.26
N ASN A 233 8.04 4.36 -11.33
CA ASN A 233 7.70 5.52 -12.14
C ASN A 233 6.70 6.42 -11.39
N PRO A 234 7.04 7.69 -11.10
CA PRO A 234 6.11 8.62 -10.46
C PRO A 234 4.86 8.88 -11.30
N GLU A 235 4.94 8.76 -12.62
CA GLU A 235 3.77 8.90 -13.50
C GLU A 235 2.74 7.81 -13.24
N LYS A 236 3.19 6.59 -12.89
CA LYS A 236 2.26 5.53 -12.55
C LYS A 236 1.46 5.84 -11.27
N ILE A 237 2.08 6.52 -10.30
CA ILE A 237 1.38 7.01 -9.10
C ILE A 237 0.32 8.05 -9.50
N ARG A 238 0.66 9.00 -10.40
CA ARG A 238 -0.32 9.98 -10.93
C ARG A 238 -1.45 9.30 -11.67
N GLN A 239 -1.17 8.28 -12.49
CA GLN A 239 -2.19 7.53 -13.20
C GLN A 239 -3.19 6.84 -12.26
N SER A 240 -2.76 6.37 -11.09
CA SER A 240 -3.66 5.83 -10.07
C SER A 240 -4.61 6.88 -9.49
N GLU A 241 -4.29 8.17 -9.60
CA GLU A 241 -5.17 9.27 -9.15
C GLU A 241 -6.45 9.37 -10.01
N ARG A 242 -6.49 8.76 -11.19
CA ARG A 242 -7.68 8.71 -12.06
C ARG A 242 -8.90 8.13 -11.35
N PHE A 243 -8.66 7.17 -10.46
CA PHE A 243 -9.70 6.51 -9.68
C PHE A 243 -10.21 7.34 -8.49
N LEU A 244 -9.55 8.45 -8.14
CA LEU A 244 -10.05 9.31 -7.06
C LEU A 244 -11.45 9.84 -7.39
N PRO A 245 -12.35 9.93 -6.40
CA PRO A 245 -13.58 10.71 -6.56
C PRO A 245 -13.24 12.16 -6.91
N GLU A 246 -14.04 12.77 -7.79
CA GLU A 246 -13.75 14.09 -8.37
C GLU A 246 -13.45 15.16 -7.33
N LYS A 247 -14.19 15.14 -6.20
CA LYS A 247 -13.98 16.01 -5.03
C LYS A 247 -12.52 16.05 -4.54
N TYR A 248 -11.76 14.97 -4.68
CA TYR A 248 -10.42 14.84 -4.11
C TYR A 248 -9.29 14.96 -5.13
N LYS A 249 -9.59 15.15 -6.42
CA LYS A 249 -8.59 15.25 -7.50
C LYS A 249 -7.82 16.56 -7.53
N SER A 250 -8.32 17.61 -6.89
CA SER A 250 -7.62 18.89 -6.81
C SER A 250 -8.01 19.66 -5.56
N LEU A 251 -7.20 20.64 -5.19
CA LEU A 251 -7.51 21.55 -4.08
C LEU A 251 -8.75 22.40 -4.41
N GLU A 252 -8.89 22.83 -5.66
CA GLU A 252 -10.05 23.57 -6.14
C GLU A 252 -11.35 22.77 -5.95
N ASN A 253 -11.39 21.53 -6.44
CA ASN A 253 -12.55 20.64 -6.30
C ASN A 253 -12.89 20.37 -4.83
N TYR A 254 -11.87 20.21 -4.00
CA TYR A 254 -12.08 19.94 -2.58
C TYR A 254 -12.65 21.15 -1.84
N LEU A 255 -12.20 22.36 -2.17
CA LEU A 255 -12.67 23.60 -1.54
C LEU A 255 -14.05 24.03 -2.05
N SER A 256 -14.38 23.79 -3.31
CA SER A 256 -15.68 24.15 -3.89
C SER A 256 -16.84 23.35 -3.27
N THR A 257 -16.61 22.10 -2.89
CA THR A 257 -17.62 21.25 -2.22
C THR A 257 -17.86 21.55 -0.74
N LYS A 258 -17.11 22.50 -0.16
CA LYS A 258 -17.28 22.93 1.24
C LYS A 258 -18.13 24.19 1.40
N GLN A 259 -18.40 24.90 0.32
CA GLN A 259 -19.33 26.03 0.27
C GLN A 259 -20.76 25.53 0.14
#